data_AF-W6LHF4-F1
#
_entry.id   AF-W6LHF4-F1
#
_cell.length_a   1.000
_cell.length_b   1.000
_cell.length_c   1.000
_cell.angle_alpha   90.00
_cell.angle_beta   90.00
_cell.angle_gamma   90.00
#
_symmetry.space_group_name_H-M   'P 1'
#
loop_
_entity.id
_entity.type
_entity.pdbx_description
1 polymer ?
#
loop_
_entity_poly.entity_id
_entity_poly.type
_entity_poly.pdbx_seq_one_letter_code
_entity_poly.pdbx_strand_id
1 'polypeptide(L)'
;MVNTTTILYAYNKPARSLTLNCFVGEVFSVRGGQNPSEKNKDIDYCRIESQTEYRYNLAVRATYMDSNGVQQISDFSIRDIFTGSLTKPTFRMPVLSTFSIVFTNLATNDRCTLGLGARFDSILNDNPAEGNETEVIPALVALRPPTVYPLKGVGTIFVLQYPKNYEETKAEANLVRLVSPSNSCQESGHGHYMEYTTDIPFDDVPPNPLQKYYMRKHHFYEAGSYRICYQENNTAAGYELGIITVFSGNPIYYIMIIDYNQNTYSHATLLIKFHGYNLDTRKNSDMAKLVDENDSCAYGQPAGGVPLNVPLLPKGNYGPYTTYAFWKIVITQAGSYRVCYKRRGEEWTDVPNIIAAWPSLGPTPDSTPTPFPTPIDPVTNEACPTAPTDGEPWIGYTNLRFTMKKNKNIGELTKMIANLFCVPRSAFTIIRMTHNEAGQQVVYVVFSCSGVTLYDGRPACDSVERSNYAVMLSTINSSFLHDNDIDQIVGSTSIAISGDDPDVLSHNRRFWSTLLICVTAIACTGMFVYAVLKYRERRQYFVQFGMDDDKIDDMYMPAMMMTDTNENSHPDTSQRSFQSENTGVNKKYSD
;
A
#
# COMPACT_ATOMS: atom_id res chain seq x y z
N MET A 1 6.04 -9.29 -29.84
CA MET A 1 6.35 -8.17 -28.93
C MET A 1 7.58 -8.54 -28.12
N VAL A 2 8.55 -7.65 -27.97
CA VAL A 2 9.80 -7.94 -27.26
C VAL A 2 9.58 -7.66 -25.79
N ASN A 3 9.54 -8.70 -24.95
CA ASN A 3 9.48 -8.54 -23.49
C ASN A 3 10.74 -7.80 -23.03
N THR A 4 10.58 -6.57 -22.55
CA THR A 4 11.71 -5.76 -22.07
C THR A 4 12.14 -6.25 -20.70
N THR A 5 13.40 -6.72 -20.60
CA THR A 5 14.01 -7.12 -19.33
C THR A 5 15.00 -6.06 -18.87
N THR A 6 14.81 -5.58 -17.64
CA THR A 6 15.65 -4.58 -16.99
C THR A 6 16.44 -5.21 -15.85
N ILE A 7 17.74 -4.94 -15.79
CA ILE A 7 18.57 -5.30 -14.64
C ILE A 7 18.33 -4.25 -13.55
N LEU A 8 17.75 -4.66 -12.43
CA LEU A 8 17.48 -3.79 -11.29
C LEU A 8 18.72 -3.61 -10.41
N TYR A 9 19.49 -4.69 -10.26
CA TYR A 9 20.71 -4.71 -9.48
C TYR A 9 21.67 -5.76 -10.04
N ALA A 10 22.95 -5.43 -10.12
CA ALA A 10 24.00 -6.34 -10.59
C ALA A 10 25.07 -6.49 -9.51
N TYR A 11 25.46 -7.74 -9.24
CA TYR A 11 26.55 -8.03 -8.32
C TYR A 11 27.87 -8.06 -9.09
N ASN A 12 28.83 -7.25 -8.64
CA ASN A 12 30.11 -7.09 -9.35
C ASN A 12 31.10 -8.23 -9.11
N LYS A 13 30.88 -9.05 -8.08
CA LYS A 13 31.77 -10.17 -7.73
C LYS A 13 31.12 -11.49 -8.15
N PRO A 14 31.83 -12.33 -8.94
CA PRO A 14 31.39 -13.70 -9.18
C PRO A 14 31.36 -14.48 -7.87
N ALA A 15 30.27 -15.21 -7.63
CA ALA A 15 30.10 -16.06 -6.46
C ALA A 15 29.52 -17.41 -6.88
N ARG A 16 29.56 -18.40 -5.99
CA ARG A 16 28.88 -19.69 -6.22
C ARG A 16 27.48 -19.73 -5.66
N SER A 17 27.16 -18.83 -4.73
CA SER A 17 25.81 -18.76 -4.18
C SER A 17 25.39 -17.34 -3.83
N LEU A 18 24.07 -17.11 -3.91
CA LEU A 18 23.39 -15.92 -3.47
C LEU A 18 22.22 -16.33 -2.57
N THR A 19 22.19 -15.81 -1.35
CA THR A 19 21.02 -15.94 -0.45
C THR A 19 20.33 -14.59 -0.32
N LEU A 20 19.02 -14.54 -0.51
CA LEU A 20 18.22 -13.33 -0.30
C LEU A 20 17.68 -13.31 1.13
N ASN A 21 18.41 -12.73 2.08
CA ASN A 21 18.02 -12.66 3.49
C ASN A 21 16.68 -11.95 3.71
N CYS A 22 16.47 -10.86 2.97
CA CYS A 22 15.28 -10.06 3.00
C CYS A 22 14.96 -9.68 1.57
N PHE A 23 13.71 -9.84 1.17
CA PHE A 23 13.23 -9.30 -0.08
C PHE A 23 11.77 -8.91 0.13
N VAL A 24 11.47 -7.61 0.06
CA VAL A 24 10.12 -7.07 0.19
C VAL A 24 9.94 -6.02 -0.88
N GLY A 25 8.77 -5.98 -1.52
CA GLY A 25 8.48 -4.94 -2.48
C GLY A 25 7.04 -4.92 -2.94
N GLU A 26 6.72 -3.95 -3.77
CA GLU A 26 5.42 -3.79 -4.43
C GLU A 26 5.64 -3.42 -5.90
N VAL A 27 4.90 -4.09 -6.79
CA VAL A 27 4.83 -3.74 -8.20
C VAL A 27 3.62 -2.86 -8.41
N PHE A 28 3.82 -1.70 -9.04
CA PHE A 28 2.77 -0.70 -9.27
C PHE A 28 2.75 -0.25 -10.73
N SER A 29 1.58 0.21 -11.21
CA SER A 29 1.45 0.84 -12.52
C SER A 29 1.91 2.30 -12.43
N VAL A 30 2.89 2.70 -13.25
CA VAL A 30 3.51 4.05 -13.21
C VAL A 30 2.54 5.13 -13.67
N ARG A 31 1.59 4.80 -14.55
CA ARG A 31 0.61 5.74 -15.12
C ARG A 31 -0.84 5.44 -14.73
N GLY A 32 -1.13 4.27 -14.18
CA GLY A 32 -2.48 3.79 -13.86
C GLY A 32 -2.77 3.77 -12.36
N GLY A 33 -2.45 4.84 -11.63
CA GLY A 33 -2.64 4.86 -10.17
C GLY A 33 -2.35 6.20 -9.47
N GLN A 34 -2.28 7.31 -10.20
CA GLN A 34 -1.99 8.64 -9.64
C GLN A 34 -2.88 9.72 -10.27
N ASN A 35 -4.20 9.69 -10.02
CA ASN A 35 -5.00 10.90 -9.83
C ASN A 35 -6.41 10.59 -9.28
N PRO A 36 -6.63 10.64 -7.95
CA PRO A 36 -7.97 10.53 -7.36
C PRO A 36 -8.90 11.73 -7.68
N SER A 37 -8.38 12.82 -8.27
CA SER A 37 -9.07 14.12 -8.34
C SER A 37 -9.57 14.54 -9.73
N GLU A 38 -9.33 13.78 -10.81
CA GLU A 38 -9.80 14.16 -12.14
C GLU A 38 -10.91 13.26 -12.68
N LYS A 39 -11.90 13.90 -13.32
CA LYS A 39 -13.13 13.30 -13.88
C LYS A 39 -12.90 12.32 -15.03
N ASN A 40 -11.65 12.05 -15.41
CA ASN A 40 -11.29 11.02 -16.38
C ASN A 40 -10.94 9.75 -15.61
N LYS A 41 -11.74 8.69 -15.78
CA LYS A 41 -11.40 7.37 -15.25
C LYS A 41 -10.00 7.00 -15.73
N ASP A 42 -9.04 6.92 -14.82
CA ASP A 42 -7.70 6.39 -15.07
C ASP A 42 -7.82 4.98 -15.68
N ILE A 43 -7.58 4.87 -16.99
CA ILE A 43 -7.43 3.58 -17.64
C ILE A 43 -6.03 3.08 -17.27
N ASP A 44 -5.96 2.23 -16.25
CA ASP A 44 -4.75 1.47 -15.98
C ASP A 44 -4.55 0.39 -17.06
N TYR A 45 -3.68 0.69 -18.02
CA TYR A 45 -3.33 -0.22 -19.12
C TYR A 45 -2.64 -1.51 -18.65
N CYS A 46 -2.13 -1.55 -17.41
CA CYS A 46 -1.53 -2.73 -16.81
C CYS A 46 -2.56 -3.63 -16.12
N ARG A 47 -3.75 -3.11 -15.82
CA ARG A 47 -4.77 -3.82 -15.06
C ARG A 47 -5.23 -5.06 -15.81
N ILE A 48 -5.29 -6.17 -15.09
CA ILE A 48 -5.84 -7.43 -15.57
C ILE A 48 -7.22 -7.60 -14.97
N GLU A 49 -8.23 -7.83 -15.81
CA GLU A 49 -9.59 -8.08 -15.33
C GLU A 49 -9.61 -9.34 -14.46
N SER A 50 -10.31 -9.28 -13.31
CA SER A 50 -10.42 -10.37 -12.33
C SER A 50 -9.14 -10.75 -11.56
N GLN A 51 -8.03 -10.03 -11.75
CA GLN A 51 -6.78 -10.26 -11.01
C GLN A 51 -6.33 -8.98 -10.30
N THR A 52 -5.55 -9.12 -9.23
CA THR A 52 -4.96 -7.98 -8.51
C THR A 52 -3.47 -7.83 -8.79
N GLU A 53 -2.83 -8.87 -9.30
CA GLU A 53 -1.44 -8.85 -9.72
C GLU A 53 -1.27 -8.42 -11.17
N TYR A 54 -0.20 -7.68 -11.43
CA TYR A 54 0.25 -7.39 -12.79
C TYR A 54 1.01 -8.59 -13.37
N ARG A 55 1.07 -8.68 -14.71
CA ARG A 55 1.90 -9.67 -15.40
C ARG A 55 3.35 -9.19 -15.46
N TYR A 56 4.19 -9.81 -14.65
CA TYR A 56 5.64 -9.59 -14.66
C TYR A 56 6.40 -10.85 -14.31
N ASN A 57 7.69 -10.89 -14.68
CA ASN A 57 8.64 -11.84 -14.14
C ASN A 57 9.66 -11.08 -13.30
N LEU A 58 9.99 -11.63 -12.14
CA LEU A 58 11.08 -11.15 -11.32
C LEU A 58 11.95 -12.35 -10.96
N ALA A 59 13.24 -12.25 -11.27
CA ALA A 59 14.17 -13.36 -11.13
C ALA A 59 15.54 -12.90 -10.62
N VAL A 60 16.22 -13.81 -9.92
CA VAL A 60 17.67 -13.77 -9.78
C VAL A 60 18.27 -14.41 -11.02
N ARG A 61 19.09 -13.66 -11.74
CA ARG A 61 19.80 -14.12 -12.94
C ARG A 61 21.25 -14.42 -12.60
N ALA A 62 21.66 -15.67 -12.75
CA ALA A 62 23.05 -16.10 -12.71
C ALA A 62 23.61 -16.18 -14.14
N THR A 63 24.76 -15.54 -14.35
CA THR A 63 25.46 -15.54 -15.64
C THR A 63 26.83 -16.19 -15.47
N TYR A 64 27.16 -17.18 -16.30
CA TYR A 64 28.40 -17.94 -16.20
C TYR A 64 28.90 -18.39 -17.58
N MET A 65 30.15 -18.85 -17.65
CA MET A 65 30.70 -19.48 -18.85
C MET A 65 30.62 -21.00 -18.72
N ASP A 66 30.14 -21.69 -19.75
CA ASP A 66 30.21 -23.14 -19.81
C ASP A 66 31.63 -23.65 -20.13
N SER A 67 31.80 -24.97 -20.16
CA SER A 67 33.09 -25.62 -20.48
C SER A 67 33.63 -25.27 -21.87
N ASN A 68 32.78 -24.78 -22.78
CA ASN A 68 33.15 -24.38 -24.13
C ASN A 68 33.42 -22.87 -24.23
N GLY A 69 33.39 -22.14 -23.11
CA GLY A 69 33.58 -20.69 -23.07
C GLY A 69 32.37 -19.90 -23.58
N VAL A 70 31.20 -20.52 -23.72
CA VAL A 70 29.97 -19.85 -24.13
C VAL A 70 29.23 -19.34 -22.91
N GLN A 71 28.75 -18.10 -22.98
CA GLN A 71 27.98 -17.47 -21.92
C GLN A 71 26.61 -18.14 -21.79
N GLN A 72 26.31 -18.63 -20.59
CA GLN A 72 25.03 -19.22 -20.20
C GLN A 72 24.34 -18.35 -19.16
N ILE A 73 23.00 -18.41 -19.19
CA ILE A 73 22.13 -17.66 -18.28
C ILE A 73 21.20 -18.65 -17.58
N SER A 74 21.06 -18.49 -16.27
CA SER A 74 20.08 -19.22 -15.46
C SER A 74 19.28 -18.22 -14.63
N ASP A 75 17.99 -18.13 -14.94
CA ASP A 75 17.05 -17.31 -14.19
C ASP A 75 16.37 -18.18 -13.12
N PHE A 76 16.24 -17.64 -11.92
CA PHE A 76 15.56 -18.25 -10.78
C PHE A 76 14.42 -17.32 -10.38
N SER A 77 13.16 -17.76 -10.51
CA SER A 77 12.03 -16.92 -10.15
C SER A 77 12.04 -16.61 -8.66
N ILE A 78 11.76 -15.35 -8.33
CA ILE A 78 11.63 -14.86 -6.95
C ILE A 78 10.28 -14.16 -6.71
N ARG A 79 9.31 -14.39 -7.61
CA ARG A 79 7.98 -13.76 -7.55
C ARG A 79 7.25 -14.10 -6.25
N ASP A 80 7.28 -15.37 -5.83
CA ASP A 80 6.54 -15.83 -4.64
C ASP A 80 7.17 -15.38 -3.30
N ILE A 81 8.36 -14.77 -3.32
CA ILE A 81 8.92 -14.15 -2.12
C ILE A 81 8.08 -12.92 -1.71
N PHE A 82 7.49 -12.21 -2.68
CA PHE A 82 6.66 -11.02 -2.43
C PHE A 82 5.38 -11.35 -1.67
N THR A 83 4.86 -12.56 -1.88
CA THR A 83 3.57 -13.01 -1.34
C THR A 83 3.68 -13.63 0.06
N GLY A 84 4.90 -13.71 0.60
CA GLY A 84 5.15 -13.71 2.05
C GLY A 84 5.46 -15.04 2.73
N SER A 85 5.15 -16.21 2.15
CA SER A 85 5.46 -17.49 2.82
C SER A 85 6.88 -17.97 2.58
N LEU A 86 7.51 -17.70 1.43
CA LEU A 86 8.90 -18.08 1.18
C LEU A 86 9.84 -16.95 1.57
N THR A 87 10.80 -17.23 2.44
CA THR A 87 11.85 -16.30 2.85
C THR A 87 13.23 -16.96 2.79
N LYS A 88 14.29 -16.14 2.71
CA LYS A 88 15.67 -16.61 2.66
C LYS A 88 16.01 -17.66 1.59
N PRO A 89 15.49 -17.60 0.35
CA PRO A 89 15.87 -18.58 -0.65
C PRO A 89 17.36 -18.43 -1.00
N THR A 90 18.00 -19.58 -1.19
CA THR A 90 19.41 -19.67 -1.57
C THR A 90 19.54 -20.24 -2.98
N PHE A 91 20.20 -19.50 -3.86
CA PHE A 91 20.49 -19.88 -5.24
C PHE A 91 21.95 -20.32 -5.31
N ARG A 92 22.19 -21.59 -5.63
CA ARG A 92 23.53 -22.17 -5.75
C ARG A 92 23.83 -22.51 -7.20
N MET A 93 25.06 -22.22 -7.61
CA MET A 93 25.58 -22.50 -8.93
C MET A 93 26.82 -23.41 -8.81
N PRO A 94 26.96 -24.42 -9.69
CA PRO A 94 28.12 -25.31 -9.69
C PRO A 94 29.41 -24.60 -10.15
N VAL A 95 29.28 -23.44 -10.78
CA VAL A 95 30.39 -22.63 -11.28
C VAL A 95 30.27 -21.19 -10.78
N LEU A 96 31.41 -20.49 -10.69
CA LEU A 96 31.42 -19.07 -10.35
C LEU A 96 30.57 -18.29 -11.35
N SER A 97 29.57 -17.58 -10.83
CA SER A 97 28.56 -16.89 -11.62
C SER A 97 28.43 -15.45 -11.15
N THR A 98 28.21 -14.52 -12.08
CA THR A 98 27.78 -13.17 -11.73
C THR A 98 26.27 -13.15 -11.57
N PHE A 99 25.82 -12.72 -10.40
CA PHE A 99 24.39 -12.63 -10.09
C PHE A 99 23.84 -11.25 -10.44
N SER A 100 22.55 -11.17 -10.75
CA SER A 100 21.80 -9.94 -10.91
C SER A 100 20.33 -10.17 -10.56
N ILE A 101 19.61 -9.11 -10.22
CA ILE A 101 18.16 -9.13 -10.04
C ILE A 101 17.56 -8.49 -11.29
N VAL A 102 16.68 -9.21 -11.97
CA VAL A 102 16.08 -8.80 -13.25
C VAL A 102 14.57 -8.75 -13.15
N PHE A 103 13.99 -7.72 -13.77
CA PHE A 103 12.55 -7.53 -13.88
C PHE A 103 12.16 -7.49 -15.36
N THR A 104 11.15 -8.28 -15.72
CA THR A 104 10.61 -8.33 -17.08
C THR A 104 9.13 -7.99 -17.03
N ASN A 105 8.72 -6.96 -17.76
CA ASN A 105 7.31 -6.66 -17.94
C ASN A 105 6.70 -7.67 -18.94
N LEU A 106 5.66 -8.39 -18.52
CA LEU A 106 4.97 -9.41 -19.31
C LEU A 106 3.56 -8.97 -19.73
N ALA A 107 3.23 -7.70 -19.55
CA ALA A 107 1.94 -7.16 -19.97
C ALA A 107 1.79 -7.23 -21.49
N THR A 108 0.58 -7.57 -21.95
CA THR A 108 0.24 -7.66 -23.37
C THR A 108 -0.03 -6.30 -24.00
N ASN A 109 -0.21 -5.25 -23.18
CA ASN A 109 -0.47 -3.90 -23.64
C ASN A 109 0.84 -3.11 -23.65
N ASP A 110 1.27 -2.65 -24.82
CA ASP A 110 2.52 -1.88 -25.00
C ASP A 110 2.55 -0.56 -24.21
N ARG A 111 1.39 -0.04 -23.79
CA ARG A 111 1.29 1.15 -22.93
C ARG A 111 1.43 0.84 -21.44
N CYS A 112 1.39 -0.43 -21.05
CA CYS A 112 1.58 -0.82 -19.66
C CYS A 112 3.02 -0.56 -19.24
N THR A 113 3.19 0.33 -18.26
CA THR A 113 4.48 0.62 -17.63
C THR A 113 4.39 0.24 -16.16
N LEU A 114 5.14 -0.77 -15.75
CA LEU A 114 5.25 -1.20 -14.36
C LEU A 114 6.50 -0.63 -13.70
N GLY A 115 6.36 -0.25 -12.43
CA GLY A 115 7.44 0.10 -11.52
C GLY A 115 7.53 -0.93 -10.41
N LEU A 116 8.73 -1.08 -9.85
CA LEU A 116 8.98 -1.91 -8.66
C LEU A 116 9.59 -1.03 -7.57
N GLY A 117 8.91 -0.93 -6.43
CA GLY A 117 9.50 -0.43 -5.20
C GLY A 117 9.90 -1.62 -4.34
N ALA A 118 11.20 -1.85 -4.13
CA ALA A 118 11.67 -2.99 -3.35
C ALA A 118 12.83 -2.62 -2.43
N ARG A 119 12.89 -3.34 -1.29
CA ARG A 119 14.03 -3.37 -0.37
C ARG A 119 14.47 -4.82 -0.25
N PHE A 120 15.76 -5.06 -0.41
CA PHE A 120 16.32 -6.39 -0.25
C PHE A 120 17.66 -6.34 0.47
N ASP A 121 18.00 -7.45 1.10
CA ASP A 121 19.31 -7.74 1.68
C ASP A 121 19.75 -9.11 1.17
N SER A 122 21.05 -9.27 0.92
CA SER A 122 21.57 -10.47 0.28
C SER A 122 23.00 -10.78 0.71
N ILE A 123 23.30 -12.07 0.78
CA ILE A 123 24.65 -12.57 1.05
C ILE A 123 25.15 -13.31 -0.20
N LEU A 124 26.30 -12.88 -0.70
CA LEU A 124 27.08 -13.63 -1.69
C LEU A 124 28.08 -14.52 -0.98
N ASN A 125 28.25 -15.74 -1.46
CA ASN A 125 29.29 -16.63 -0.97
C ASN A 125 30.02 -17.35 -2.12
N ASP A 126 31.33 -17.13 -2.17
CA ASP A 126 32.24 -17.64 -3.21
C ASP A 126 32.61 -19.10 -2.94
N ASN A 127 32.69 -19.49 -1.66
CA ASN A 127 32.99 -20.84 -1.18
C ASN A 127 31.96 -21.22 -0.11
N PRO A 128 30.74 -21.65 -0.50
CA PRO A 128 29.79 -22.18 0.46
C PRO A 128 30.45 -23.33 1.21
N ALA A 129 30.57 -23.22 2.53
CA ALA A 129 31.22 -24.20 3.40
C ALA A 129 30.50 -25.58 3.43
N GLU A 130 29.39 -25.69 2.70
CA GLU A 130 28.50 -26.83 2.65
C GLU A 130 28.59 -27.42 1.23
N GLY A 131 29.27 -28.56 1.09
CA GLY A 131 29.15 -29.46 -0.06
C GLY A 131 30.40 -29.71 -0.88
N ASN A 132 30.44 -30.87 -1.54
CA ASN A 132 31.42 -31.15 -2.59
C ASN A 132 31.14 -30.23 -3.78
N GLU A 133 32.18 -29.68 -4.41
CA GLU A 133 32.08 -28.73 -5.53
C GLU A 133 31.28 -29.24 -6.75
N THR A 134 30.94 -30.53 -6.78
CA THR A 134 30.26 -31.22 -7.87
C THR A 134 28.78 -31.53 -7.59
N GLU A 135 28.28 -31.32 -6.37
CA GLU A 135 26.90 -31.67 -6.02
C GLU A 135 25.90 -30.66 -6.58
N VAL A 136 24.88 -31.15 -7.30
CA VAL A 136 23.84 -30.30 -7.89
C VAL A 136 22.72 -30.10 -6.87
N ILE A 137 22.68 -28.90 -6.28
CA ILE A 137 21.64 -28.50 -5.34
C ILE A 137 20.57 -27.69 -6.10
N PRO A 138 19.28 -28.08 -6.04
CA PRO A 138 18.22 -27.34 -6.71
C PRO A 138 17.96 -25.99 -6.05
N ALA A 139 17.37 -25.07 -6.81
CA ALA A 139 16.81 -23.83 -6.26
C ALA A 139 15.30 -23.98 -6.03
N LEU A 140 14.80 -23.52 -4.89
CA LEU A 140 13.36 -23.39 -4.68
C LEU A 140 12.87 -22.08 -5.31
N VAL A 141 12.03 -22.19 -6.35
CA VAL A 141 11.64 -21.04 -7.18
C VAL A 141 10.17 -20.68 -7.12
N ALA A 142 9.32 -21.57 -6.59
CA ALA A 142 7.91 -21.28 -6.37
C ALA A 142 7.27 -22.13 -5.26
N LEU A 143 6.20 -21.59 -4.66
CA LEU A 143 5.30 -22.25 -3.71
C LEU A 143 3.86 -22.15 -4.22
N ARG A 144 3.08 -23.23 -4.15
CA ARG A 144 1.67 -23.21 -4.54
C ARG A 144 0.80 -23.81 -3.43
N PRO A 145 -0.07 -23.01 -2.79
CA PRO A 145 -0.23 -21.55 -2.97
C PRO A 145 1.03 -20.74 -2.52
N PRO A 146 1.25 -19.52 -3.05
CA PRO A 146 2.35 -18.62 -2.66
C PRO A 146 2.30 -18.16 -1.19
N THR A 147 1.10 -18.24 -0.61
CA THR A 147 0.85 -18.02 0.81
C THR A 147 0.26 -19.29 1.41
N VAL A 148 0.87 -19.80 2.48
CA VAL A 148 0.62 -21.13 3.02
C VAL A 148 -0.10 -21.04 4.35
N TYR A 149 -1.13 -21.88 4.51
CA TYR A 149 -1.96 -21.98 5.71
C TYR A 149 -2.13 -23.46 6.11
N PRO A 150 -2.43 -23.76 7.38
CA PRO A 150 -2.85 -25.08 7.81
C PRO A 150 -4.23 -25.38 7.22
N LEU A 151 -4.30 -26.18 6.16
CA LEU A 151 -5.57 -26.52 5.49
C LEU A 151 -5.83 -28.02 5.56
N LYS A 152 -7.07 -28.38 5.90
CA LYS A 152 -7.56 -29.75 5.77
C LYS A 152 -7.82 -30.07 4.29
N GLY A 153 -6.83 -30.65 3.61
CA GLY A 153 -7.03 -31.38 2.35
C GLY A 153 -6.35 -30.85 1.09
N VAL A 154 -5.72 -29.67 1.12
CA VAL A 154 -4.92 -29.16 -0.01
C VAL A 154 -3.47 -28.98 0.44
N GLY A 155 -2.57 -29.77 -0.13
CA GLY A 155 -1.14 -29.70 0.15
C GLY A 155 -0.46 -28.55 -0.58
N THR A 156 0.60 -28.02 0.01
CA THR A 156 1.49 -27.04 -0.61
C THR A 156 2.47 -27.74 -1.53
N ILE A 157 2.57 -27.26 -2.76
CA ILE A 157 3.55 -27.71 -3.74
C ILE A 157 4.76 -26.78 -3.74
N PHE A 158 5.95 -27.35 -3.65
CA PHE A 158 7.25 -26.69 -3.74
C PHE A 158 7.84 -27.02 -5.11
N VAL A 159 8.21 -26.00 -5.87
CA VAL A 159 8.77 -26.17 -7.21
C VAL A 159 10.28 -25.98 -7.16
N LEU A 160 11.00 -27.06 -7.46
CA LEU A 160 12.45 -27.11 -7.42
C LEU A 160 13.02 -27.06 -8.84
N GLN A 161 13.92 -26.11 -9.07
CA GLN A 161 14.60 -25.91 -10.34
C GLN A 161 15.96 -26.60 -10.35
N TYR A 162 16.19 -27.40 -11.39
CA TYR A 162 17.41 -28.15 -11.64
C TYR A 162 18.03 -27.77 -13.01
N PRO A 163 19.33 -28.03 -13.22
CA PRO A 163 19.95 -27.90 -14.54
C PRO A 163 19.30 -28.82 -15.59
N LYS A 164 19.34 -28.42 -16.87
CA LYS A 164 18.73 -29.14 -18.00
C LYS A 164 18.98 -30.65 -18.01
N ASN A 165 20.20 -31.06 -17.72
CA ASN A 165 20.64 -32.45 -17.87
C ASN A 165 20.38 -33.30 -16.61
N TYR A 166 19.66 -32.77 -15.62
CA TYR A 166 19.36 -33.52 -14.40
C TYR A 166 18.33 -34.64 -14.68
N GLU A 167 18.62 -35.84 -14.20
CA GLU A 167 17.78 -37.03 -14.40
C GLU A 167 16.57 -37.00 -13.45
N GLU A 168 15.40 -37.40 -13.97
CA GLU A 168 14.15 -37.41 -13.20
C GLU A 168 14.19 -38.45 -12.08
N THR A 169 14.72 -39.63 -12.35
CA THR A 169 14.87 -40.72 -11.35
C THR A 169 15.74 -40.29 -10.16
N LYS A 170 16.78 -39.48 -10.40
CA LYS A 170 17.57 -38.88 -9.32
C LYS A 170 16.77 -37.84 -8.56
N ALA A 171 16.07 -36.96 -9.27
CA ALA A 171 15.22 -35.96 -8.65
C ALA A 171 14.09 -36.57 -7.81
N GLU A 172 13.55 -37.71 -8.21
CA GLU A 172 12.54 -38.47 -7.44
C GLU A 172 13.16 -39.07 -6.17
N ALA A 173 14.34 -39.67 -6.27
CA ALA A 173 15.02 -40.32 -5.16
C ALA A 173 15.54 -39.35 -4.08
N ASN A 174 15.78 -38.08 -4.43
CA ASN A 174 16.30 -37.08 -3.50
C ASN A 174 15.31 -36.72 -2.39
N LEU A 175 15.82 -36.48 -1.20
CA LEU A 175 15.03 -36.18 -0.02
C LEU A 175 14.87 -34.68 0.14
N VAL A 176 13.63 -34.26 0.35
CA VAL A 176 13.31 -32.88 0.73
C VAL A 176 12.48 -32.95 2.00
N ARG A 177 12.91 -32.24 3.03
CA ARG A 177 12.27 -32.28 4.35
C ARG A 177 12.12 -30.90 4.95
N LEU A 178 11.12 -30.78 5.82
CA LEU A 178 10.90 -29.62 6.68
C LEU A 178 11.46 -29.90 8.06
N VAL A 179 12.28 -28.99 8.58
CA VAL A 179 12.81 -29.06 9.93
C VAL A 179 12.46 -27.81 10.73
N SER A 180 12.46 -27.93 12.06
CA SER A 180 12.30 -26.78 12.95
C SER A 180 13.35 -25.71 12.62
N PRO A 181 13.03 -24.40 12.74
CA PRO A 181 13.99 -23.32 12.53
C PRO A 181 15.21 -23.38 13.46
N SER A 182 15.09 -24.03 14.61
CA SER A 182 16.18 -24.28 15.56
C SER A 182 17.18 -25.33 15.07
N ASN A 183 16.79 -26.19 14.14
CA ASN A 183 17.58 -27.34 13.72
C ASN A 183 18.35 -27.03 12.44
N SER A 184 19.52 -27.63 12.28
CA SER A 184 20.32 -27.50 11.07
C SER A 184 19.86 -28.46 9.98
N CYS A 185 19.99 -28.07 8.71
CA CYS A 185 19.78 -28.99 7.59
C CYS A 185 20.83 -30.11 7.52
N GLN A 186 21.98 -29.95 8.22
CA GLN A 186 23.06 -30.94 8.27
C GLN A 186 22.73 -32.18 9.11
N GLU A 187 21.77 -32.10 10.04
CA GLU A 187 21.45 -33.22 10.92
C GLU A 187 20.47 -34.19 10.23
N SER A 188 20.91 -35.43 10.01
CA SER A 188 20.09 -36.50 9.43
C SER A 188 19.01 -37.00 10.41
N GLY A 189 17.78 -37.18 9.92
CA GLY A 189 16.73 -37.95 10.62
C GLY A 189 15.69 -37.13 11.39
N HIS A 190 15.85 -35.82 11.54
CA HIS A 190 14.82 -34.94 12.10
C HIS A 190 14.09 -34.21 10.97
N GLY A 191 12.75 -34.32 10.92
CA GLY A 191 11.92 -33.52 10.03
C GLY A 191 10.76 -34.26 9.35
N HIS A 192 9.91 -33.49 8.67
CA HIS A 192 8.80 -34.00 7.87
C HIS A 192 9.22 -34.09 6.41
N TYR A 193 9.26 -35.31 5.86
CA TYR A 193 9.57 -35.51 4.46
C TYR A 193 8.42 -35.03 3.56
N MET A 194 8.80 -34.43 2.44
CA MET A 194 7.86 -34.02 1.40
C MET A 194 7.75 -35.12 0.35
N GLU A 195 6.55 -35.33 -0.16
CA GLU A 195 6.27 -36.33 -1.19
C GLU A 195 6.68 -35.82 -2.57
N TYR A 196 7.29 -36.67 -3.39
CA TYR A 196 7.47 -36.38 -4.81
C TYR A 196 6.10 -36.32 -5.49
N THR A 197 5.91 -35.36 -6.40
CA THR A 197 4.68 -35.28 -7.20
C THR A 197 5.02 -34.82 -8.62
N THR A 198 4.26 -35.32 -9.59
CA THR A 198 4.29 -34.88 -10.98
C THR A 198 3.18 -33.86 -11.29
N ASP A 199 2.36 -33.51 -10.30
CA ASP A 199 1.25 -32.58 -10.48
C ASP A 199 1.81 -31.16 -10.65
N ILE A 200 1.81 -30.67 -11.89
CA ILE A 200 2.33 -29.34 -12.24
C ILE A 200 1.21 -28.29 -12.06
N PRO A 201 1.35 -27.33 -11.14
CA PRO A 201 0.46 -26.17 -11.11
C PRO A 201 0.72 -25.31 -12.36
N PHE A 202 -0.30 -25.17 -13.21
CA PHE A 202 -0.14 -24.99 -14.66
C PHE A 202 0.34 -23.60 -15.17
N ASP A 203 0.52 -22.57 -14.34
CA ASP A 203 0.44 -21.21 -14.89
C ASP A 203 1.57 -20.20 -14.57
N ASP A 204 2.61 -20.52 -13.78
CA ASP A 204 3.42 -19.43 -13.20
C ASP A 204 4.95 -19.54 -13.19
N VAL A 205 5.54 -20.69 -13.52
CA VAL A 205 7.00 -20.75 -13.72
C VAL A 205 7.24 -20.68 -15.22
N PRO A 206 7.86 -19.60 -15.74
CA PRO A 206 8.11 -19.47 -17.17
C PRO A 206 8.91 -20.70 -17.63
N PRO A 207 8.42 -21.48 -18.62
CA PRO A 207 9.15 -22.63 -19.09
C PRO A 207 10.50 -22.18 -19.65
N ASN A 208 11.59 -22.58 -19.00
CA ASN A 208 12.93 -22.34 -19.47
C ASN A 208 13.50 -23.62 -20.12
N PRO A 209 13.82 -23.62 -21.42
CA PRO A 209 14.32 -24.81 -22.13
C PRO A 209 15.72 -25.27 -21.65
N LEU A 210 16.37 -24.50 -20.78
CA LEU A 210 17.66 -24.81 -20.16
C LEU A 210 17.52 -25.36 -18.72
N GLN A 211 16.30 -25.55 -18.23
CA GLN A 211 16.05 -25.94 -16.85
C GLN A 211 15.00 -27.06 -16.80
N LYS A 212 15.05 -27.84 -15.73
CA LYS A 212 14.01 -28.82 -15.40
C LYS A 212 13.39 -28.47 -14.06
N TYR A 213 12.11 -28.77 -13.91
CA TYR A 213 11.36 -28.51 -12.69
C TYR A 213 10.82 -29.83 -12.16
N TYR A 214 11.05 -30.09 -10.88
CA TYR A 214 10.48 -31.22 -10.18
C TYR A 214 9.81 -30.71 -8.90
N MET A 215 8.76 -31.39 -8.46
CA MET A 215 7.91 -30.89 -7.40
C MET A 215 8.00 -31.72 -6.13
N ARG A 216 7.68 -31.07 -5.02
CA ARG A 216 7.45 -31.70 -3.72
C ARG A 216 6.14 -31.23 -3.14
N LYS A 217 5.43 -32.10 -2.42
CA LYS A 217 4.15 -31.79 -1.79
C LYS A 217 4.22 -32.04 -0.29
N HIS A 218 3.62 -31.14 0.48
CA HIS A 218 3.46 -31.33 1.92
C HIS A 218 2.14 -30.72 2.41
N HIS A 219 1.53 -31.36 3.42
CA HIS A 219 0.33 -30.85 4.08
C HIS A 219 0.69 -30.30 5.45
N PHE A 220 0.44 -29.01 5.64
CA PHE A 220 0.65 -28.36 6.93
C PHE A 220 -0.59 -28.49 7.81
N TYR A 221 -0.37 -28.93 9.05
CA TYR A 221 -1.42 -29.05 10.08
C TYR A 221 -1.29 -27.99 11.17
N GLU A 222 -0.14 -27.33 11.26
CA GLU A 222 0.18 -26.32 12.26
C GLU A 222 0.79 -25.09 11.58
N ALA A 223 0.52 -23.92 12.16
CA ALA A 223 1.16 -22.67 11.77
C ALA A 223 2.56 -22.57 12.38
N GLY A 224 3.46 -21.87 11.72
CA GLY A 224 4.84 -21.75 12.16
C GLY A 224 5.82 -21.52 11.02
N SER A 225 7.10 -21.45 11.36
CA SER A 225 8.18 -21.35 10.38
C SER A 225 8.95 -22.66 10.33
N TYR A 226 9.41 -23.06 9.14
CA TYR A 226 10.16 -24.29 8.92
C TYR A 226 11.31 -24.02 7.94
N ARG A 227 12.46 -24.67 8.17
CA ARG A 227 13.55 -24.68 7.18
C ARG A 227 13.29 -25.79 6.17
N ILE A 228 13.52 -25.49 4.90
CA ILE A 228 13.39 -26.43 3.80
C ILE A 228 14.78 -26.99 3.50
N CYS A 229 14.97 -28.27 3.79
CA CYS A 229 16.25 -28.94 3.61
C CYS A 229 16.19 -29.91 2.44
N TYR A 230 17.22 -29.85 1.60
CA TYR A 230 17.46 -30.78 0.51
C TYR A 230 18.63 -31.70 0.86
N GLN A 231 18.50 -32.98 0.53
CA GLN A 231 19.56 -33.97 0.72
C GLN A 231 19.54 -34.90 -0.49
N GLU A 232 20.68 -35.01 -1.19
CA GLU A 232 20.84 -36.01 -2.25
C GLU A 232 20.72 -37.42 -1.65
N ASN A 233 20.13 -38.33 -2.41
CA ASN A 233 19.93 -39.69 -1.91
C ASN A 233 21.27 -40.35 -1.56
N ASN A 234 21.37 -40.94 -0.37
CA ASN A 234 22.59 -41.57 0.19
C ASN A 234 23.76 -40.62 0.51
N THR A 235 23.57 -39.30 0.52
CA THR A 235 24.57 -38.36 1.05
C THR A 235 24.28 -38.02 2.51
N ALA A 236 25.31 -37.68 3.29
CA ALA A 236 25.14 -37.28 4.69
C ALA A 236 24.84 -35.77 4.85
N ALA A 237 25.21 -34.96 3.86
CA ALA A 237 25.07 -33.51 3.90
C ALA A 237 23.67 -33.07 3.48
N GLY A 238 23.06 -32.17 4.25
CA GLY A 238 21.79 -31.55 3.90
C GLY A 238 21.94 -30.04 3.76
N TYR A 239 21.24 -29.47 2.79
CA TYR A 239 21.38 -28.08 2.37
C TYR A 239 20.08 -27.30 2.59
N GLU A 240 20.18 -26.11 3.17
CA GLU A 240 19.04 -25.21 3.28
C GLU A 240 18.72 -24.60 1.91
N LEU A 241 17.47 -24.75 1.47
CA LEU A 241 16.94 -24.14 0.26
C LEU A 241 16.23 -22.80 0.55
N GLY A 242 15.73 -22.64 1.77
CA GLY A 242 15.05 -21.45 2.26
C GLY A 242 14.19 -21.75 3.49
N ILE A 243 13.39 -20.77 3.90
CA ILE A 243 12.48 -20.85 5.04
C ILE A 243 11.06 -20.64 4.55
N ILE A 244 10.13 -21.48 5.00
CA ILE A 244 8.70 -21.32 4.78
C ILE A 244 7.99 -20.89 6.06
N THR A 245 7.16 -19.87 5.96
CA THR A 245 6.23 -19.43 7.01
C THR A 245 4.80 -19.81 6.64
N VAL A 246 4.16 -20.53 7.56
CA VAL A 246 2.79 -21.00 7.51
C VAL A 246 1.95 -20.14 8.44
N PHE A 247 1.00 -19.40 7.88
CA PHE A 247 0.18 -18.43 8.60
C PHE A 247 -1.06 -19.08 9.20
N SER A 248 -1.54 -18.58 10.35
CA SER A 248 -2.67 -19.15 11.06
C SER A 248 -4.03 -18.96 10.36
N GLY A 249 -4.16 -17.99 9.45
CA GLY A 249 -5.41 -17.70 8.74
C GLY A 249 -5.23 -16.77 7.54
N ASN A 250 -6.23 -16.74 6.66
CA ASN A 250 -6.27 -15.96 5.42
C ASN A 250 -7.43 -14.94 5.48
N PRO A 251 -7.21 -13.62 5.28
CA PRO A 251 -5.96 -12.94 4.96
C PRO A 251 -4.92 -13.03 6.09
N ILE A 252 -3.66 -12.89 5.72
CA ILE A 252 -2.50 -12.97 6.62
C ILE A 252 -2.44 -11.76 7.54
N TYR A 253 -2.64 -10.58 6.97
CA TYR A 253 -2.59 -9.29 7.65
C TYR A 253 -3.35 -8.24 6.84
N TYR A 254 -3.51 -7.06 7.43
CA TYR A 254 -3.94 -5.87 6.70
C TYR A 254 -3.00 -4.69 6.96
N ILE A 255 -2.98 -3.75 6.03
CA ILE A 255 -2.40 -2.42 6.21
C ILE A 255 -3.52 -1.37 6.15
N MET A 256 -3.43 -0.35 6.98
CA MET A 256 -4.35 0.78 6.93
C MET A 256 -3.72 1.90 6.10
N ILE A 257 -4.38 2.27 5.02
CA ILE A 257 -4.02 3.40 4.17
C ILE A 257 -4.96 4.55 4.58
N ILE A 258 -4.41 5.48 5.33
CA ILE A 258 -5.13 6.67 5.81
C ILE A 258 -4.87 7.78 4.79
N ASP A 259 -5.94 8.37 4.26
CA ASP A 259 -5.85 9.61 3.50
C ASP A 259 -5.59 10.74 4.50
N TYR A 260 -4.34 11.18 4.60
CA TYR A 260 -3.87 12.18 5.57
C TYR A 260 -4.47 13.59 5.40
N ASN A 261 -5.43 13.77 4.49
CA ASN A 261 -6.11 15.05 4.32
C ASN A 261 -7.15 15.36 5.42
N GLN A 262 -7.43 14.46 6.37
CA GLN A 262 -8.43 14.68 7.42
C GLN A 262 -7.98 14.14 8.79
N ASN A 263 -7.65 15.05 9.72
CA ASN A 263 -7.14 14.73 11.07
C ASN A 263 -8.23 14.24 12.08
N THR A 264 -9.39 13.76 11.61
CA THR A 264 -10.49 13.25 12.45
C THR A 264 -10.83 11.84 12.01
N TYR A 265 -10.63 10.84 12.89
CA TYR A 265 -10.97 9.44 12.60
C TYR A 265 -12.48 9.22 12.42
N SER A 266 -13.33 10.13 12.91
CA SER A 266 -14.76 10.15 12.59
C SER A 266 -14.99 10.94 11.29
N HIS A 267 -15.70 10.32 10.35
CA HIS A 267 -15.96 10.74 8.97
C HIS A 267 -14.75 10.67 8.02
N ALA A 268 -13.58 10.26 8.50
CA ALA A 268 -12.46 9.91 7.63
C ALA A 268 -12.77 8.68 6.79
N THR A 269 -12.45 8.77 5.50
CA THR A 269 -12.42 7.60 4.63
C THR A 269 -11.16 6.81 4.95
N LEU A 270 -11.34 5.61 5.48
CA LEU A 270 -10.27 4.65 5.67
C LEU A 270 -10.24 3.66 4.53
N LEU A 271 -9.05 3.36 4.04
CA LEU A 271 -8.82 2.30 3.08
C LEU A 271 -8.00 1.21 3.77
N ILE A 272 -8.62 0.07 4.05
CA ILE A 272 -7.93 -1.10 4.59
C ILE A 272 -7.55 -2.01 3.42
N LYS A 273 -6.27 -2.38 3.30
CA LYS A 273 -5.78 -3.33 2.30
C LYS A 273 -5.44 -4.64 3.00
N PHE A 274 -6.25 -5.66 2.77
CA PHE A 274 -6.01 -7.03 3.20
C PHE A 274 -5.01 -7.71 2.28
N HIS A 275 -4.08 -8.46 2.86
CA HIS A 275 -3.07 -9.24 2.14
C HIS A 275 -3.29 -10.73 2.37
N GLY A 276 -3.37 -11.50 1.30
CA GLY A 276 -3.65 -12.93 1.39
C GLY A 276 -3.57 -13.60 0.03
N TYR A 277 -4.30 -14.70 -0.14
CA TYR A 277 -4.34 -15.44 -1.40
C TYR A 277 -5.75 -15.95 -1.67
N ASN A 278 -6.17 -16.03 -2.94
CA ASN A 278 -7.53 -16.44 -3.29
C ASN A 278 -8.62 -15.63 -2.56
N LEU A 279 -8.38 -14.34 -2.36
CA LEU A 279 -9.41 -13.46 -1.78
C LEU A 279 -10.58 -13.33 -2.78
N ASP A 280 -11.81 -13.24 -2.28
CA ASP A 280 -13.02 -13.23 -3.11
C ASP A 280 -13.88 -12.00 -2.84
N THR A 281 -13.83 -11.03 -3.75
CA THR A 281 -14.57 -9.76 -3.66
C THR A 281 -15.89 -9.79 -4.46
N ARG A 282 -16.35 -10.98 -4.89
CA ARG A 282 -17.66 -11.14 -5.52
C ARG A 282 -18.79 -10.90 -4.50
N LYS A 283 -19.99 -10.65 -5.01
CA LYS A 283 -21.17 -10.41 -4.15
C LYS A 283 -21.43 -11.63 -3.26
N ASN A 284 -21.70 -11.41 -1.97
CA ASN A 284 -21.95 -12.44 -0.96
C ASN A 284 -20.78 -13.42 -0.76
N SER A 285 -19.55 -12.97 -1.00
CA SER A 285 -18.35 -13.77 -0.78
C SER A 285 -17.59 -13.33 0.47
N ASP A 286 -16.35 -12.86 0.35
CA ASP A 286 -15.58 -12.45 1.50
C ASP A 286 -16.09 -11.10 2.01
N MET A 287 -16.05 -10.94 3.33
CA MET A 287 -16.60 -9.79 4.03
C MET A 287 -15.64 -9.31 5.10
N ALA A 288 -15.70 -8.02 5.39
CA ALA A 288 -14.99 -7.41 6.50
C ALA A 288 -15.97 -6.63 7.38
N LYS A 289 -15.68 -6.55 8.67
CA LYS A 289 -16.41 -5.70 9.62
C LYS A 289 -15.44 -5.14 10.66
N LEU A 290 -15.82 -4.02 11.25
CA LEU A 290 -15.25 -3.57 12.51
C LEU A 290 -16.05 -4.18 13.66
N VAL A 291 -15.39 -4.55 14.74
CA VAL A 291 -16.02 -4.85 16.03
C VAL A 291 -15.33 -4.00 17.10
N ASP A 292 -16.00 -3.71 18.21
CA ASP A 292 -15.34 -3.01 19.33
C ASP A 292 -14.11 -3.78 19.82
N GLU A 293 -13.10 -3.08 20.31
CA GLU A 293 -11.81 -3.67 20.69
C GLU A 293 -11.91 -4.79 21.73
N ASN A 294 -12.94 -4.77 22.58
CA ASN A 294 -13.15 -5.79 23.62
C ASN A 294 -14.04 -6.95 23.15
N ASP A 295 -14.63 -6.86 21.97
CA ASP A 295 -15.50 -7.88 21.41
C ASP A 295 -14.73 -8.92 20.59
N SER A 296 -15.30 -10.14 20.51
CA SER A 296 -14.76 -11.20 19.66
C SER A 296 -15.21 -11.02 18.21
N CYS A 297 -14.32 -11.27 17.24
CA CYS A 297 -14.71 -11.27 15.82
C CYS A 297 -15.82 -12.26 15.49
N ALA A 298 -15.85 -13.42 16.16
CA ALA A 298 -16.84 -14.48 15.94
C ALA A 298 -18.27 -14.01 16.23
N TYR A 299 -18.47 -13.22 17.29
CA TYR A 299 -19.80 -12.90 17.84
C TYR A 299 -20.13 -11.41 17.90
N GLY A 300 -19.10 -10.54 17.88
CA GLY A 300 -19.24 -9.08 17.99
C GLY A 300 -20.05 -8.50 16.85
N GLN A 301 -20.84 -7.47 17.16
CA GLN A 301 -21.65 -6.77 16.17
C GLN A 301 -20.81 -5.77 15.37
N PRO A 302 -21.21 -5.42 14.14
CA PRO A 302 -20.55 -4.36 13.38
C PRO A 302 -20.50 -3.03 14.15
N ALA A 303 -19.31 -2.47 14.31
CA ALA A 303 -19.04 -1.26 15.09
C ALA A 303 -18.53 -0.09 14.19
N GLY A 304 -18.23 1.06 14.80
CA GLY A 304 -17.69 2.23 14.10
C GLY A 304 -18.67 2.94 13.16
N GLY A 305 -19.96 2.60 13.24
CA GLY A 305 -20.98 3.05 12.29
C GLY A 305 -20.79 2.50 10.87
N VAL A 306 -20.00 1.43 10.70
CA VAL A 306 -19.71 0.82 9.41
C VAL A 306 -20.72 -0.31 9.12
N PRO A 307 -21.51 -0.23 8.04
CA PRO A 307 -22.43 -1.30 7.66
C PRO A 307 -21.70 -2.60 7.32
N LEU A 308 -22.28 -3.75 7.71
CA LEU A 308 -21.72 -5.07 7.40
C LEU A 308 -21.62 -5.37 5.89
N ASN A 309 -22.46 -4.74 5.08
CA ASN A 309 -22.60 -5.01 3.65
C ASN A 309 -21.68 -4.12 2.78
N VAL A 310 -20.72 -3.41 3.35
CA VAL A 310 -19.74 -2.65 2.56
C VAL A 310 -18.87 -3.63 1.78
N PRO A 311 -18.92 -3.61 0.43
CA PRO A 311 -18.24 -4.60 -0.39
C PRO A 311 -16.72 -4.38 -0.41
N LEU A 312 -15.98 -5.48 -0.52
CA LEU A 312 -14.56 -5.46 -0.84
C LEU A 312 -14.33 -5.04 -2.30
N LEU A 313 -13.17 -4.46 -2.56
CA LEU A 313 -12.72 -3.97 -3.86
C LEU A 313 -11.42 -4.68 -4.27
N PRO A 314 -11.12 -4.80 -5.59
CA PRO A 314 -11.97 -4.41 -6.71
C PRO A 314 -13.19 -5.32 -6.81
N LYS A 315 -14.37 -4.78 -7.09
CA LYS A 315 -15.60 -5.57 -7.11
C LYS A 315 -15.53 -6.70 -8.16
N GLY A 316 -15.88 -7.93 -7.75
CA GLY A 316 -16.02 -9.06 -8.66
C GLY A 316 -14.73 -9.82 -8.98
N ASN A 317 -13.65 -9.57 -8.24
CA ASN A 317 -12.39 -10.29 -8.38
C ASN A 317 -12.39 -11.58 -7.54
N TYR A 318 -11.84 -12.65 -8.10
CA TYR A 318 -11.62 -13.92 -7.42
C TYR A 318 -10.59 -14.75 -8.18
N GLY A 319 -9.77 -15.50 -7.46
CA GLY A 319 -8.91 -16.54 -8.03
C GLY A 319 -7.47 -16.51 -7.51
N PRO A 320 -6.60 -17.38 -8.06
CA PRO A 320 -5.22 -17.58 -7.62
C PRO A 320 -4.32 -16.35 -7.71
N TYR A 321 -4.78 -15.26 -8.32
CA TYR A 321 -4.03 -14.02 -8.45
C TYR A 321 -4.70 -12.85 -7.74
N THR A 322 -5.63 -13.13 -6.83
CA THR A 322 -6.23 -12.13 -5.94
C THR A 322 -5.48 -12.15 -4.60
N THR A 323 -4.38 -11.41 -4.56
CA THR A 323 -3.44 -11.37 -3.42
C THR A 323 -3.66 -10.20 -2.46
N TYR A 324 -4.50 -9.26 -2.85
CA TYR A 324 -5.00 -8.24 -1.92
C TYR A 324 -6.46 -7.90 -2.19
N ALA A 325 -7.14 -7.40 -1.17
CA ALA A 325 -8.48 -6.85 -1.27
C ALA A 325 -8.55 -5.54 -0.49
N PHE A 326 -9.23 -4.54 -1.04
CA PHE A 326 -9.44 -3.27 -0.38
C PHE A 326 -10.82 -3.19 0.27
N TRP A 327 -10.89 -2.56 1.42
CA TRP A 327 -12.14 -2.23 2.09
C TRP A 327 -12.13 -0.74 2.41
N LYS A 328 -12.94 -0.01 1.63
CA LYS A 328 -13.07 1.44 1.75
C LYS A 328 -14.27 1.74 2.63
N ILE A 329 -14.03 2.27 3.81
CA ILE A 329 -15.06 2.53 4.82
C ILE A 329 -14.98 3.97 5.30
N VAL A 330 -16.07 4.44 5.90
CA VAL A 330 -16.11 5.71 6.62
C VAL A 330 -16.56 5.38 8.03
N ILE A 331 -15.70 5.62 9.01
CA ILE A 331 -16.04 5.42 10.42
C ILE A 331 -16.84 6.63 10.87
N THR A 332 -18.07 6.47 11.36
CA THR A 332 -18.91 7.59 11.82
C THR A 332 -19.01 7.67 13.35
N GLN A 333 -18.50 6.67 14.06
CA GLN A 333 -18.49 6.59 15.52
C GLN A 333 -17.03 6.52 16.00
N ALA A 334 -16.69 7.26 17.05
CA ALA A 334 -15.36 7.19 17.63
C ALA A 334 -15.25 5.96 18.54
N GLY A 335 -14.07 5.34 18.57
CA GLY A 335 -13.79 4.17 19.40
C GLY A 335 -12.54 3.43 18.91
N SER A 336 -12.18 2.39 19.65
CA SER A 336 -11.15 1.43 19.26
C SER A 336 -11.83 0.20 18.66
N TYR A 337 -11.37 -0.22 17.48
CA TYR A 337 -12.00 -1.31 16.73
C TYR A 337 -10.98 -2.35 16.30
N ARG A 338 -11.39 -3.63 16.33
CA ARG A 338 -10.69 -4.73 15.65
C ARG A 338 -11.24 -4.92 14.24
N VAL A 339 -10.38 -5.33 13.33
CA VAL A 339 -10.74 -5.62 11.94
C VAL A 339 -10.96 -7.12 11.80
N CYS A 340 -12.21 -7.51 11.57
CA CYS A 340 -12.56 -8.90 11.37
C CYS A 340 -12.77 -9.18 9.88
N TYR A 341 -12.34 -10.36 9.44
CA TYR A 341 -12.57 -10.83 8.09
C TYR A 341 -13.27 -12.18 8.12
N LYS A 342 -14.11 -12.43 7.12
CA LYS A 342 -14.78 -13.71 6.94
C LYS A 342 -14.71 -14.10 5.48
N ARG A 343 -14.15 -15.28 5.22
CA ARG A 343 -14.19 -15.90 3.90
C ARG A 343 -15.54 -16.55 3.66
N ARG A 344 -15.89 -16.73 2.39
CA ARG A 344 -17.14 -17.41 2.00
C ARG A 344 -17.26 -18.79 2.65
N GLY A 345 -18.27 -18.96 3.51
CA GLY A 345 -18.56 -20.22 4.20
C GLY A 345 -17.67 -20.50 5.42
N GLU A 346 -16.76 -19.59 5.77
CA GLU A 346 -15.91 -19.72 6.97
C GLU A 346 -16.46 -18.85 8.13
N GLU A 347 -15.81 -18.97 9.29
CA GLU A 347 -16.11 -18.15 10.48
C GLU A 347 -15.46 -16.77 10.40
N TRP A 348 -15.88 -15.86 11.28
CA TRP A 348 -15.22 -14.57 11.42
C TRP A 348 -13.93 -14.72 12.22
N THR A 349 -12.82 -14.23 11.66
CA THR A 349 -11.52 -14.26 12.31
C THR A 349 -10.96 -12.85 12.46
N ASP A 350 -10.14 -12.67 13.50
CA ASP A 350 -9.32 -11.46 13.64
C ASP A 350 -8.21 -11.47 12.60
N VAL A 351 -7.86 -10.30 12.07
CA VAL A 351 -6.78 -10.14 11.10
C VAL A 351 -5.69 -9.30 11.75
N PRO A 352 -4.44 -9.77 11.82
CA PRO A 352 -3.34 -8.97 12.33
C PRO A 352 -3.13 -7.67 11.54
N ASN A 353 -2.96 -6.56 12.24
CA ASN A 353 -2.56 -5.29 11.63
C ASN A 353 -1.04 -5.24 11.48
N ILE A 354 -0.53 -4.94 10.28
CA ILE A 354 0.87 -4.62 10.06
C ILE A 354 0.95 -3.19 9.54
N ILE A 355 1.58 -2.31 10.31
CA ILE A 355 1.90 -0.96 9.85
C ILE A 355 3.16 -1.09 8.99
N ALA A 356 3.04 -0.88 7.67
CA ALA A 356 4.14 -1.05 6.74
C ALA A 356 5.36 -0.22 7.17
N ALA A 357 6.47 -0.90 7.45
CA ALA A 357 7.69 -0.35 8.01
C ALA A 357 8.29 0.79 7.17
N TRP A 358 8.21 2.03 7.69
CA TRP A 358 9.30 3.00 7.58
C TRP A 358 10.34 2.68 8.67
N PRO A 359 11.63 3.02 8.52
CA PRO A 359 12.64 2.61 9.49
C PRO A 359 12.43 3.37 10.81
N SER A 360 11.94 2.68 11.83
CA SER A 360 12.20 3.03 13.22
C SER A 360 12.25 1.78 14.07
N LEU A 361 13.09 1.88 15.09
CA LEU A 361 13.67 0.80 15.89
C LEU A 361 12.61 -0.14 16.46
N GLY A 362 12.88 -1.45 16.32
CA GLY A 362 11.98 -2.50 16.79
C GLY A 362 11.77 -2.46 18.31
N PRO A 363 10.64 -2.97 18.81
CA PRO A 363 10.47 -3.22 20.23
C PRO A 363 11.27 -4.46 20.61
N THR A 364 12.22 -4.32 21.54
CA THR A 364 12.76 -5.47 22.29
C THR A 364 11.68 -5.99 23.24
N PRO A 365 11.30 -7.27 23.16
CA PRO A 365 10.39 -7.90 24.11
C PRO A 365 11.22 -8.32 25.33
N ASP A 366 11.35 -7.40 26.28
CA ASP A 366 11.60 -7.67 27.70
C ASP A 366 11.80 -6.33 28.40
N SER A 367 10.72 -5.58 28.56
CA SER A 367 10.67 -4.55 29.57
C SER A 367 9.40 -4.76 30.38
N THR A 368 9.59 -5.06 31.67
CA THR A 368 8.65 -4.67 32.71
C THR A 368 8.05 -3.32 32.36
N PRO A 369 6.72 -3.10 32.48
CA PRO A 369 6.06 -1.87 32.06
C PRO A 369 6.89 -0.68 32.51
N THR A 370 7.55 -0.02 31.55
CA THR A 370 8.36 1.15 31.84
C THR A 370 7.41 2.16 32.45
N PRO A 371 7.67 2.61 33.70
CA PRO A 371 6.84 3.63 34.33
C PRO A 371 6.70 4.81 33.37
N PHE A 372 5.50 5.37 33.29
CA PHE A 372 5.24 6.58 32.50
C PHE A 372 6.36 7.59 32.75
N PRO A 373 6.99 8.16 31.70
CA PRO A 373 8.06 9.13 31.90
C PRO A 373 7.47 10.32 32.65
N THR A 374 7.89 10.50 33.91
CA THR A 374 7.49 11.66 34.70
C THR A 374 8.05 12.90 34.02
N PRO A 375 7.21 13.84 33.57
CA PRO A 375 7.68 15.04 32.92
C PRO A 375 8.56 15.84 33.88
N ILE A 376 9.56 16.50 33.33
CA ILE A 376 10.54 17.26 34.09
C ILE A 376 10.39 18.73 33.73
N ASP A 377 10.43 19.61 34.72
CA ASP A 377 10.38 21.06 34.50
C ASP A 377 11.59 21.48 33.62
N PRO A 378 11.35 22.12 32.47
CA PRO A 378 12.42 22.46 31.51
C PRO A 378 13.39 23.55 32.02
N VAL A 379 13.11 24.17 33.16
CA VAL A 379 13.91 25.22 33.80
C VAL A 379 14.57 24.72 35.08
N THR A 380 13.84 24.01 35.95
CA THR A 380 14.36 23.56 37.26
C THR A 380 14.90 22.13 37.25
N ASN A 381 14.60 21.34 36.22
CA ASN A 381 14.91 19.90 36.13
C ASN A 381 14.28 19.04 37.24
N GLU A 382 13.24 19.52 37.92
CA GLU A 382 12.50 18.75 38.93
C GLU A 382 11.34 17.97 38.32
N ALA A 383 10.92 16.86 38.97
CA ALA A 383 9.80 16.04 38.50
C ALA A 383 8.47 16.78 38.66
N CYS A 384 7.70 16.86 37.59
CA CYS A 384 6.42 17.55 37.56
C CYS A 384 5.25 16.68 38.03
N PRO A 385 4.17 17.30 38.54
CA PRO A 385 2.95 16.58 38.87
C PRO A 385 2.35 15.90 37.64
N THR A 386 1.78 14.72 37.83
CA THR A 386 1.09 13.93 36.81
C THR A 386 -0.41 13.87 37.04
N ALA A 387 -1.16 13.57 35.98
CA ALA A 387 -2.56 13.24 36.10
C ALA A 387 -2.73 11.98 36.97
N PRO A 388 -3.69 11.97 37.91
CA PRO A 388 -3.98 10.79 38.72
C PRO A 388 -4.43 9.62 37.82
N THR A 389 -4.15 8.41 38.30
CA THR A 389 -4.44 7.13 37.61
C THR A 389 -5.46 6.35 38.44
N ASP A 390 -6.60 6.98 38.73
CA ASP A 390 -7.64 6.47 39.65
C ASP A 390 -8.42 5.24 39.11
N GLY A 391 -7.83 4.49 38.16
CA GLY A 391 -8.40 3.29 37.55
C GLY A 391 -9.23 3.51 36.29
N GLU A 392 -9.57 4.76 35.95
CA GLU A 392 -10.20 5.08 34.65
C GLU A 392 -9.15 5.45 33.59
N PRO A 393 -9.32 4.99 32.34
CA PRO A 393 -8.40 5.30 31.26
C PRO A 393 -8.46 6.79 30.90
N TRP A 394 -7.30 7.40 30.67
CA TRP A 394 -7.19 8.80 30.26
C TRP A 394 -7.87 9.08 28.92
N ILE A 395 -8.50 10.24 28.80
CA ILE A 395 -9.23 10.66 27.60
C ILE A 395 -8.26 11.25 26.57
N GLY A 396 -8.24 10.73 25.34
CA GLY A 396 -7.40 11.23 24.25
C GLY A 396 -7.91 12.56 23.65
N TYR A 397 -7.64 13.69 24.31
CA TYR A 397 -8.02 15.01 23.79
C TYR A 397 -7.20 15.37 22.53
N THR A 398 -7.87 15.80 21.47
CA THR A 398 -7.24 16.23 20.21
C THR A 398 -6.69 17.65 20.26
N ASN A 399 -7.31 18.53 21.05
CA ASN A 399 -6.80 19.87 21.35
C ASN A 399 -7.36 20.36 22.69
N LEU A 400 -6.69 21.36 23.24
CA LEU A 400 -7.06 22.06 24.46
C LEU A 400 -7.47 23.49 24.10
N ARG A 401 -8.65 23.90 24.55
CA ARG A 401 -9.13 25.28 24.43
C ARG A 401 -8.89 26.02 25.75
N PHE A 402 -7.99 26.99 25.70
CA PHE A 402 -7.70 27.92 26.79
C PHE A 402 -8.51 29.20 26.60
N THR A 403 -9.31 29.56 27.59
CA THR A 403 -9.94 30.88 27.67
C THR A 403 -9.11 31.74 28.61
N MET A 404 -8.60 32.87 28.12
CA MET A 404 -7.67 33.75 28.84
C MET A 404 -8.42 34.90 29.51
N LYS A 405 -8.04 35.24 30.75
CA LYS A 405 -8.58 36.40 31.47
C LYS A 405 -7.99 37.73 30.96
N LYS A 406 -6.74 37.70 30.48
CA LYS A 406 -6.06 38.84 29.87
C LYS A 406 -5.40 38.41 28.56
N ASN A 407 -5.40 39.30 27.60
CA ASN A 407 -4.74 39.07 26.32
C ASN A 407 -3.22 39.03 26.52
N LYS A 408 -2.59 37.94 26.10
CA LYS A 408 -1.14 37.76 26.11
C LYS A 408 -0.62 37.68 24.68
N ASN A 409 0.59 38.17 24.45
CA ASN A 409 1.27 37.94 23.18
C ASN A 409 1.74 36.47 23.09
N ILE A 410 2.06 36.02 21.88
CA ILE A 410 2.40 34.61 21.62
C ILE A 410 3.67 34.15 22.37
N GLY A 411 4.62 35.04 22.61
CA GLY A 411 5.87 34.74 23.35
C GLY A 411 5.63 34.50 24.84
N GLU A 412 4.78 35.30 25.46
CA GLU A 412 4.36 35.14 26.85
C GLU A 412 3.48 33.90 27.04
N LEU A 413 2.57 33.67 26.10
CA LEU A 413 1.66 32.52 26.11
C LEU A 413 2.42 31.20 25.98
N THR A 414 3.37 31.10 25.05
CA THR A 414 4.22 29.90 24.90
C THR A 414 5.14 29.68 26.09
N LYS A 415 5.65 30.76 26.72
CA LYS A 415 6.42 30.64 27.98
C LYS A 415 5.54 30.10 29.11
N MET A 416 4.34 30.63 29.23
CA MET A 416 3.39 30.25 30.28
C MET A 416 2.93 28.80 30.11
N ILE A 417 2.52 28.38 28.91
CA ILE A 417 2.13 26.98 28.63
C ILE A 417 3.29 26.02 28.95
N ALA A 418 4.51 26.36 28.51
CA ALA A 418 5.67 25.51 28.73
C ALA A 418 5.97 25.29 30.22
N ASN A 419 5.92 26.37 31.01
CA ASN A 419 6.19 26.32 32.44
C ASN A 419 5.04 25.69 33.23
N LEU A 420 3.78 26.01 32.88
CA LEU A 420 2.61 25.60 33.65
C LEU A 420 2.29 24.10 33.51
N PHE A 421 2.53 23.55 32.32
CA PHE A 421 2.23 22.13 32.03
C PHE A 421 3.48 21.24 31.99
N CYS A 422 4.66 21.82 32.23
CA CYS A 422 5.96 21.15 32.08
C CYS A 422 6.11 20.49 30.72
N VAL A 423 5.86 21.25 29.64
CA VAL A 423 5.99 20.77 28.26
C VAL A 423 7.02 21.65 27.55
N PRO A 424 8.07 21.08 26.93
CA PRO A 424 9.00 21.85 26.13
C PRO A 424 8.27 22.66 25.05
N ARG A 425 8.78 23.86 24.70
CA ARG A 425 8.16 24.68 23.64
C ARG A 425 8.07 23.97 22.29
N SER A 426 8.96 23.02 22.02
CA SER A 426 8.95 22.17 20.83
C SER A 426 7.91 21.05 20.87
N ALA A 427 7.35 20.76 22.06
CA ALA A 427 6.42 19.66 22.29
C ALA A 427 4.95 20.11 22.33
N PHE A 428 4.64 21.35 21.91
CA PHE A 428 3.27 21.79 21.70
C PHE A 428 3.14 22.79 20.55
N THR A 429 1.95 22.90 19.97
CA THR A 429 1.63 23.82 18.89
C THR A 429 0.35 24.58 19.19
N ILE A 430 0.39 25.91 19.01
CA ILE A 430 -0.82 26.74 19.04
C ILE A 430 -1.44 26.69 17.64
N ILE A 431 -2.61 26.07 17.53
CA ILE A 431 -3.28 25.86 16.24
C ILE A 431 -4.18 27.03 15.86
N ARG A 432 -4.72 27.77 16.84
CA ARG A 432 -5.57 28.95 16.60
C ARG A 432 -5.55 29.87 17.81
N MET A 433 -5.52 31.18 17.55
CA MET A 433 -5.76 32.23 18.54
C MET A 433 -6.90 33.10 18.04
N THR A 434 -7.96 33.25 18.84
CA THR A 434 -9.16 34.03 18.51
C THR A 434 -9.61 34.81 19.75
N HIS A 435 -10.74 35.53 19.65
CA HIS A 435 -11.43 36.08 20.81
C HIS A 435 -12.84 35.49 20.89
N ASN A 436 -13.38 35.32 22.10
CA ASN A 436 -14.78 34.94 22.29
C ASN A 436 -15.70 36.17 22.19
N GLU A 437 -17.02 35.96 22.31
CA GLU A 437 -18.02 37.04 22.27
C GLU A 437 -17.83 38.11 23.36
N ALA A 438 -17.22 37.73 24.49
CA ALA A 438 -16.87 38.65 25.58
C ALA A 438 -15.55 39.41 25.35
N GLY A 439 -14.90 39.22 24.18
CA GLY A 439 -13.63 39.85 23.83
C GLY A 439 -12.40 39.24 24.53
N GLN A 440 -12.55 38.12 25.23
CA GLN A 440 -11.45 37.39 25.86
C GLN A 440 -10.70 36.57 24.82
N GLN A 441 -9.37 36.56 24.90
CA GLN A 441 -8.54 35.72 24.03
C GLN A 441 -8.77 34.23 24.29
N VAL A 442 -9.04 33.47 23.23
CA VAL A 442 -9.18 32.01 23.25
C VAL A 442 -8.08 31.38 22.41
N VAL A 443 -7.35 30.45 23.00
CA VAL A 443 -6.19 29.80 22.40
C VAL A 443 -6.45 28.31 22.30
N TYR A 444 -6.26 27.74 21.13
CA TYR A 444 -6.32 26.31 20.90
C TYR A 444 -4.90 25.74 20.79
N VAL A 445 -4.59 24.73 21.61
CA VAL A 445 -3.25 24.17 21.77
C VAL A 445 -3.30 22.66 21.61
N VAL A 446 -2.29 22.09 20.94
CA VAL A 446 -2.08 20.65 20.80
C VAL A 446 -0.76 20.28 21.45
N PHE A 447 -0.77 19.25 22.31
CA PHE A 447 0.45 18.70 22.92
C PHE A 447 0.97 17.52 22.08
N SER A 448 2.21 17.61 21.62
CA SER A 448 2.88 16.68 20.71
C SER A 448 4.23 16.24 21.31
N CYS A 449 4.17 15.57 22.46
CA CYS A 449 5.36 15.16 23.22
C CYS A 449 6.13 13.99 22.58
N SER A 450 5.47 13.15 21.78
CA SER A 450 6.04 11.93 21.19
C SER A 450 7.16 12.19 20.16
N GLY A 451 7.31 13.43 19.69
CA GLY A 451 8.36 13.84 18.75
C GLY A 451 9.57 14.52 19.39
N VAL A 452 9.60 14.72 20.72
CA VAL A 452 10.65 15.49 21.41
C VAL A 452 11.35 14.60 22.43
N THR A 453 12.64 14.33 22.20
CA THR A 453 13.48 13.55 23.10
C THR A 453 14.35 14.43 23.99
N LEU A 454 14.51 14.06 25.25
CA LEU A 454 15.49 14.62 26.16
C LEU A 454 16.91 14.19 25.74
N TYR A 455 17.93 14.81 26.34
CA TYR A 455 19.35 14.53 26.03
C TYR A 455 19.78 13.07 26.25
N ASP A 456 19.01 12.31 27.03
CA ASP A 456 19.21 10.89 27.30
C ASP A 456 18.42 9.95 26.36
N GLY A 457 17.76 10.50 25.34
CA GLY A 457 17.01 9.77 24.32
C GLY A 457 15.58 9.35 24.73
N ARG A 458 15.12 9.70 25.93
CA ARG A 458 13.74 9.42 26.36
C ARG A 458 12.75 10.47 25.85
N PRO A 459 11.47 10.13 25.62
CA PRO A 459 10.43 11.13 25.33
C PRO A 459 10.33 12.14 26.48
N ALA A 460 10.18 13.42 26.15
CA ALA A 460 10.13 14.49 27.15
C ALA A 460 8.85 14.47 28.01
N CYS A 461 7.74 13.98 27.44
CA CYS A 461 6.46 13.82 28.12
C CYS A 461 5.56 12.83 27.36
N ASP A 462 4.40 12.48 27.94
CA ASP A 462 3.31 11.79 27.25
C ASP A 462 2.19 12.78 26.88
N SER A 463 1.78 12.81 25.61
CA SER A 463 0.78 13.77 25.13
C SER A 463 -0.59 13.56 25.76
N VAL A 464 -1.02 12.31 25.94
CA VAL A 464 -2.34 11.98 26.48
C VAL A 464 -2.39 12.36 27.95
N GLU A 465 -1.35 11.98 28.70
CA GLU A 465 -1.22 12.32 30.11
C GLU A 465 -1.19 13.84 30.34
N ARG A 466 -0.37 14.60 29.59
CA ARG A 466 -0.28 16.06 29.72
C ARG A 466 -1.61 16.76 29.41
N SER A 467 -2.36 16.29 28.42
CA SER A 467 -3.67 16.85 28.10
C SER A 467 -4.69 16.59 29.21
N ASN A 468 -4.69 15.40 29.82
CA ASN A 468 -5.58 15.09 30.94
C ASN A 468 -5.19 15.89 32.19
N TYR A 469 -3.90 16.07 32.47
CA TYR A 469 -3.41 16.92 33.55
C TYR A 469 -3.89 18.38 33.38
N ALA A 470 -3.84 18.93 32.17
CA ALA A 470 -4.28 20.30 31.90
C ALA A 470 -5.79 20.50 32.12
N VAL A 471 -6.62 19.54 31.70
CA VAL A 471 -8.08 19.58 31.92
C VAL A 471 -8.42 19.39 33.40
N MET A 472 -7.72 18.49 34.07
CA MET A 472 -7.85 18.26 35.51
C MET A 472 -7.53 19.52 36.32
N LEU A 473 -6.45 20.24 35.98
CA LEU A 473 -6.13 21.51 36.64
C LEU A 473 -7.27 22.52 36.54
N SER A 474 -8.04 22.51 35.44
CA SER A 474 -9.21 23.37 35.28
C SER A 474 -10.42 22.97 36.14
N THR A 475 -10.46 21.75 36.66
CA THR A 475 -11.56 21.24 37.48
C THR A 475 -11.22 21.22 38.98
N ILE A 476 -9.97 20.91 39.33
CA ILE A 476 -9.56 20.67 40.73
C ILE A 476 -8.88 21.89 41.36
N ASN A 477 -8.17 22.73 40.59
CA ASN A 477 -7.30 23.77 41.15
C ASN A 477 -7.41 25.11 40.39
N SER A 478 -8.60 25.70 40.40
CA SER A 478 -8.91 26.93 39.66
C SER A 478 -8.08 28.14 40.10
N SER A 479 -7.63 28.21 41.36
CA SER A 479 -6.76 29.28 41.87
C SER A 479 -5.41 29.34 41.14
N PHE A 480 -4.78 28.19 40.90
CA PHE A 480 -3.49 28.08 40.21
C PHE A 480 -3.57 28.55 38.73
N LEU A 481 -4.69 28.29 38.07
CA LEU A 481 -4.96 28.79 36.72
C LEU A 481 -5.28 30.29 36.71
N HIS A 482 -6.06 30.76 37.68
CA HIS A 482 -6.40 32.18 37.82
C HIS A 482 -5.16 33.06 38.07
N ASP A 483 -4.18 32.58 38.85
CA ASP A 483 -2.91 33.27 39.08
C ASP A 483 -2.06 33.42 37.81
N ASN A 484 -2.33 32.59 36.79
CA ASN A 484 -1.66 32.60 35.48
C ASN A 484 -2.51 33.23 34.36
N ASP A 485 -3.56 33.99 34.73
CA ASP A 485 -4.54 34.62 33.84
C ASP A 485 -5.28 33.62 32.90
N ILE A 486 -5.42 32.35 33.28
CA ILE A 486 -6.27 31.38 32.58
C ILE A 486 -7.62 31.31 33.31
N ASP A 487 -8.70 31.47 32.55
CA ASP A 487 -10.07 31.41 33.08
C ASP A 487 -10.60 29.97 33.05
N GLN A 488 -10.37 29.25 31.95
CA GLN A 488 -10.81 27.87 31.79
C GLN A 488 -9.94 27.13 30.77
N ILE A 489 -9.78 25.81 30.98
CA ILE A 489 -9.23 24.89 30.00
C ILE A 489 -10.25 23.80 29.71
N VAL A 490 -10.65 23.68 28.45
CA VAL A 490 -11.58 22.63 28.00
C VAL A 490 -10.86 21.72 27.02
N GLY A 491 -10.81 20.43 27.31
CA GLY A 491 -10.32 19.43 26.37
C GLY A 491 -11.38 19.14 25.31
N SER A 492 -10.98 19.11 24.05
CA SER A 492 -11.84 18.74 22.93
C SER A 492 -11.33 17.48 22.26
N THR A 493 -12.24 16.54 22.01
CA THR A 493 -12.01 15.37 21.13
C THR A 493 -12.30 15.69 19.66
N SER A 494 -12.75 16.92 19.37
CA SER A 494 -13.04 17.44 18.03
C SER A 494 -12.01 18.47 17.59
N ILE A 495 -11.60 18.45 16.32
CA ILE A 495 -10.59 19.37 15.76
C ILE A 495 -11.15 20.78 15.72
N ALA A 496 -10.38 21.75 16.21
CA ALA A 496 -10.61 23.15 15.89
C ALA A 496 -10.26 23.39 14.41
N ILE A 497 -11.23 23.25 13.51
CA ILE A 497 -11.09 23.56 12.09
C ILE A 497 -11.17 25.08 11.91
N SER A 498 -10.30 25.65 11.08
CA SER A 498 -10.46 27.04 10.63
C SER A 498 -11.81 27.20 9.92
N GLY A 499 -12.79 27.82 10.59
CA GLY A 499 -14.09 28.16 10.01
C GLY A 499 -15.31 27.79 10.86
N ASP A 500 -15.17 26.94 11.87
CA ASP A 500 -16.27 26.64 12.79
C ASP A 500 -16.09 27.44 14.09
N ASP A 501 -16.59 28.68 14.08
CA ASP A 501 -17.19 29.22 15.30
C ASP A 501 -18.62 28.64 15.36
N PRO A 502 -19.03 27.98 16.46
CA PRO A 502 -20.41 27.51 16.61
C PRO A 502 -21.45 28.65 16.64
N ASP A 503 -21.03 29.91 16.63
CA ASP A 503 -21.92 31.08 16.72
C ASP A 503 -21.94 32.00 15.49
N VAL A 504 -21.35 31.63 14.34
CA VAL A 504 -21.42 32.50 13.14
C VAL A 504 -21.70 31.73 11.85
N LEU A 505 -22.94 31.26 11.66
CA LEU A 505 -23.44 30.92 10.32
C LEU A 505 -24.72 31.71 9.98
N SER A 506 -24.45 32.84 9.33
CA SER A 506 -25.37 33.76 8.70
C SER A 506 -26.42 33.10 7.80
N HIS A 507 -27.69 33.22 8.16
CA HIS A 507 -28.85 32.90 7.32
C HIS A 507 -28.86 33.72 6.01
N ASN A 508 -28.21 34.91 6.01
CA ASN A 508 -28.18 35.83 4.87
C ASN A 508 -27.41 35.31 3.65
N ARG A 509 -26.35 34.50 3.81
CA ARG A 509 -25.49 34.11 2.67
C ARG A 509 -26.17 33.09 1.73
N ARG A 510 -27.02 32.21 2.27
CA ARG A 510 -27.82 31.25 1.47
C ARG A 510 -28.92 31.95 0.67
N PHE A 511 -29.55 33.00 1.21
CA PHE A 511 -30.58 33.75 0.49
C PHE A 511 -30.03 34.45 -0.76
N TRP A 512 -28.88 35.14 -0.65
CA TRP A 512 -28.25 35.84 -1.77
C TRP A 512 -27.74 34.89 -2.86
N SER A 513 -27.19 33.73 -2.49
CA SER A 513 -26.75 32.72 -3.46
C SER A 513 -27.92 32.16 -4.27
N THR A 514 -29.05 31.90 -3.62
CA THR A 514 -30.24 31.34 -4.28
C THR A 514 -30.88 32.37 -5.22
N LEU A 515 -30.95 33.64 -4.79
CA LEU A 515 -31.45 34.74 -5.62
C LEU A 515 -30.64 34.90 -6.92
N LEU A 516 -29.31 34.80 -6.84
CA LEU A 516 -28.42 35.00 -8.00
C LEU A 516 -28.55 33.88 -9.04
N ILE A 517 -28.84 32.65 -8.60
CA ILE A 517 -29.15 31.50 -9.47
C ILE A 517 -30.50 31.70 -10.18
N CYS A 518 -31.52 32.19 -9.48
CA CYS A 518 -32.83 32.46 -10.08
C CYS A 518 -32.76 33.55 -11.16
N VAL A 519 -32.01 34.65 -10.91
CA VAL A 519 -31.85 35.74 -11.88
C VAL A 519 -31.11 35.28 -13.14
N THR A 520 -30.07 34.46 -12.99
CA THR A 520 -29.33 33.91 -14.14
C THR A 520 -30.18 32.94 -14.96
N ALA A 521 -30.99 32.10 -14.30
CA ALA A 521 -31.94 31.23 -14.99
C ALA A 521 -32.93 32.05 -15.84
N ILE A 522 -33.55 33.09 -15.28
CA ILE A 522 -34.49 33.97 -15.98
C ILE A 522 -33.83 34.68 -17.18
N ALA A 523 -32.59 35.14 -17.02
CA ALA A 523 -31.84 35.76 -18.11
C ALA A 523 -31.58 34.79 -19.28
N CYS A 524 -31.21 33.54 -18.98
CA CYS A 524 -31.01 32.50 -19.98
C CYS A 524 -32.31 32.14 -20.72
N THR A 525 -33.42 31.97 -20.01
CA THR A 525 -34.72 31.70 -20.66
C THR A 525 -35.18 32.90 -21.50
N GLY A 526 -34.95 34.13 -21.02
CA GLY A 526 -35.24 35.35 -21.78
C GLY A 526 -34.46 35.43 -23.09
N MET A 527 -33.16 35.12 -23.06
CA MET A 527 -32.33 35.07 -24.28
C MET A 527 -32.80 33.98 -25.25
N PHE A 528 -33.22 32.81 -24.75
CA PHE A 528 -33.74 31.74 -25.60
C PHE A 528 -35.06 32.14 -26.28
N VAL A 529 -35.99 32.73 -25.53
CA VAL A 529 -37.27 33.22 -26.08
C VAL A 529 -37.02 34.35 -27.08
N TYR A 530 -36.09 35.27 -26.80
CA TYR A 530 -35.71 36.31 -27.75
C TYR A 530 -35.16 35.70 -29.05
N ALA A 531 -34.25 34.72 -28.97
CA ALA A 531 -33.70 34.05 -30.14
C ALA A 531 -34.78 33.37 -31.00
N VAL A 532 -35.74 32.69 -30.35
CA VAL A 532 -36.88 32.03 -31.04
C VAL A 532 -37.80 33.05 -31.71
N LEU A 533 -38.12 34.17 -31.03
CA LEU A 533 -38.95 35.23 -31.60
C LEU A 533 -38.25 35.90 -32.79
N LYS A 534 -36.95 36.17 -32.69
CA LYS A 534 -36.14 36.74 -33.77
C LYS A 534 -36.00 35.80 -34.97
N TYR A 535 -35.90 34.50 -34.71
CA TYR A 535 -35.92 33.48 -35.76
C TYR A 535 -37.27 33.46 -36.48
N ARG A 536 -38.39 33.51 -35.73
CA ARG A 536 -39.75 33.59 -36.30
C ARG A 536 -39.97 34.84 -37.14
N GLU A 537 -39.55 36.01 -36.66
CA GLU A 537 -39.66 37.27 -37.39
C GLU A 537 -38.88 37.22 -38.70
N ARG A 538 -37.62 36.75 -38.68
CA ARG A 538 -36.82 36.59 -39.89
C ARG A 538 -37.41 35.59 -40.87
N ARG A 539 -37.98 34.48 -40.39
CA ARG A 539 -38.65 33.48 -41.22
C ARG A 539 -39.86 34.08 -41.96
N GLN A 540 -40.64 34.93 -41.30
CA GLN A 540 -41.77 35.63 -41.96
C GLN A 540 -41.31 36.61 -43.05
N TYR A 541 -40.17 37.27 -42.88
CA TYR A 541 -39.57 38.11 -43.93
C TYR A 541 -39.18 37.29 -45.18
N PHE A 542 -38.58 36.10 -45.02
CA PHE A 542 -38.16 35.28 -46.17
C PHE A 542 -39.33 34.66 -46.95
N VAL A 543 -40.42 34.31 -46.26
CA VAL A 543 -41.65 33.82 -46.91
C VAL A 543 -42.34 34.92 -47.73
N GLN A 544 -42.29 36.18 -47.29
CA GLN A 544 -42.84 37.32 -48.05
C GLN A 544 -42.08 37.61 -49.37
N PHE A 545 -40.84 37.15 -49.51
CA PHE A 545 -40.05 37.26 -50.73
C PHE A 545 -40.10 36.00 -51.62
N GLY A 546 -40.99 35.04 -51.32
CA GLY A 546 -41.27 33.90 -52.19
C GLY A 546 -40.22 32.79 -52.16
N MET A 547 -39.50 32.62 -51.04
CA MET A 547 -38.67 31.44 -50.82
C MET A 547 -39.49 30.30 -50.22
N ASP A 548 -39.42 29.12 -50.85
CA ASP A 548 -40.00 27.87 -50.34
C ASP A 548 -39.37 27.44 -49.01
N ASP A 549 -40.19 26.94 -48.08
CA ASP A 549 -39.84 26.63 -46.69
C ASP A 549 -38.60 25.73 -46.55
N ASP A 550 -38.43 24.77 -47.45
CA ASP A 550 -37.36 23.76 -47.43
C ASP A 550 -35.96 24.38 -47.61
N LYS A 551 -35.86 25.49 -48.37
CA LYS A 551 -34.59 26.20 -48.61
C LYS A 551 -34.18 27.10 -47.46
N ILE A 552 -35.10 27.43 -46.54
CA ILE A 552 -34.81 28.24 -45.36
C ILE A 552 -34.10 27.39 -44.30
N ASP A 553 -34.51 26.13 -44.15
CA ASP A 553 -33.95 25.23 -43.13
C ASP A 553 -32.51 24.77 -43.48
N ASP A 554 -32.17 24.63 -44.76
CA ASP A 554 -30.80 24.33 -45.23
C ASP A 554 -29.78 25.44 -44.93
N MET A 555 -30.23 26.69 -44.83
CA MET A 555 -29.33 27.84 -44.58
C MET A 555 -28.83 27.91 -43.13
N TYR A 556 -29.44 27.14 -42.22
CA TYR A 556 -29.16 27.18 -40.78
C TYR A 556 -28.66 25.84 -40.20
N MET A 557 -28.43 24.79 -41.01
CA MET A 557 -27.79 23.55 -40.52
C MET A 557 -26.26 23.71 -40.39
N PRO A 558 -25.66 23.57 -39.19
CA PRO A 558 -24.22 23.61 -39.02
C PRO A 558 -23.57 22.32 -39.53
N ALA A 559 -22.50 22.46 -40.30
CA ALA A 559 -21.69 21.37 -40.88
C ALA A 559 -21.07 20.46 -39.81
N MET A 560 -21.77 19.40 -39.41
CA MET A 560 -21.19 18.22 -38.76
C MET A 560 -22.00 16.99 -39.17
N MET A 561 -21.62 16.36 -40.29
CA MET A 561 -21.72 14.91 -40.56
C MET A 561 -21.40 14.66 -42.04
N MET A 562 -20.14 14.35 -42.35
CA MET A 562 -19.77 13.57 -43.53
C MET A 562 -18.57 12.69 -43.16
N THR A 563 -18.81 11.40 -42.99
CA THR A 563 -17.81 10.34 -43.18
C THR A 563 -18.43 9.34 -44.12
N ASP A 564 -18.10 9.45 -45.40
CA ASP A 564 -18.45 8.49 -46.44
C ASP A 564 -17.40 7.37 -46.52
N THR A 565 -17.92 6.15 -46.53
CA THR A 565 -17.30 4.90 -46.93
C THR A 565 -17.43 4.68 -48.45
N ASN A 566 -16.35 4.30 -49.13
CA ASN A 566 -16.29 3.26 -50.20
C ASN A 566 -14.87 3.25 -50.82
N GLU A 567 -14.10 2.16 -50.87
CA GLU A 567 -14.23 0.86 -51.58
C GLU A 567 -13.84 0.89 -53.09
N ASN A 568 -12.78 0.12 -53.39
CA ASN A 568 -12.37 -0.54 -54.66
C ASN A 568 -11.88 0.24 -55.90
N SER A 569 -10.59 0.05 -56.26
CA SER A 569 -10.15 -0.62 -57.52
C SER A 569 -8.61 -0.58 -57.75
N HIS A 570 -8.02 -1.75 -58.03
CA HIS A 570 -6.67 -2.04 -58.58
C HIS A 570 -6.47 -1.51 -60.04
N PRO A 571 -5.31 -1.70 -60.71
CA PRO A 571 -3.88 -1.56 -60.34
C PRO A 571 -3.08 -0.80 -61.44
N ASP A 572 -1.74 -0.89 -61.36
CA ASP A 572 -0.75 -0.81 -62.45
C ASP A 572 0.02 0.48 -62.79
N THR A 573 1.34 0.21 -62.91
CA THR A 573 2.36 0.81 -63.79
C THR A 573 3.00 2.18 -63.51
N SER A 574 4.28 2.07 -63.13
CA SER A 574 5.44 2.50 -63.93
C SER A 574 6.26 3.72 -63.47
N GLN A 575 7.59 3.50 -63.58
CA GLN A 575 8.69 4.43 -63.86
C GLN A 575 9.02 5.49 -62.80
N ARG A 576 10.08 5.30 -62.00
CA ARG A 576 11.52 5.53 -62.30
C ARG A 576 11.85 6.90 -62.89
N SER A 577 12.58 7.64 -62.03
CA SER A 577 13.72 8.54 -62.28
C SER A 577 13.47 9.87 -63.01
N PHE A 578 13.86 10.98 -62.36
CA PHE A 578 15.07 11.72 -62.75
C PHE A 578 15.61 12.56 -61.58
N GLN A 579 16.94 12.57 -61.49
CA GLN A 579 17.79 13.34 -60.57
C GLN A 579 17.97 14.80 -61.02
N SER A 580 18.77 15.51 -60.21
CA SER A 580 19.54 16.75 -60.46
C SER A 580 18.84 18.02 -59.96
N GLU A 581 19.49 18.95 -59.27
CA GLU A 581 20.90 19.17 -58.90
C GLU A 581 20.94 20.33 -57.89
N ASN A 582 22.03 20.40 -57.10
CA ASN A 582 22.78 21.61 -56.71
C ASN A 582 22.01 22.90 -56.30
N THR A 583 22.33 23.60 -55.21
CA THR A 583 23.68 24.08 -54.85
C THR A 583 23.61 24.93 -53.57
N GLY A 584 24.71 24.94 -52.81
CA GLY A 584 25.23 26.16 -52.17
C GLY A 584 24.82 26.44 -50.72
N VAL A 585 25.66 26.92 -49.79
CA VAL A 585 27.13 27.03 -49.62
C VAL A 585 27.32 27.82 -48.30
N ASN A 586 28.35 27.45 -47.50
CA ASN A 586 29.03 28.23 -46.44
C ASN A 586 28.24 28.64 -45.17
N LYS A 587 28.82 28.76 -43.97
CA LYS A 587 30.18 28.60 -43.40
C LYS A 587 29.99 28.58 -41.86
N LYS A 588 30.59 27.61 -41.16
CA LYS A 588 31.65 27.79 -40.13
C LYS A 588 31.59 29.08 -39.30
N TYR A 589 31.47 28.96 -37.98
CA TYR A 589 32.50 29.39 -37.02
C TYR A 589 32.40 28.54 -35.75
N SER A 590 33.57 28.20 -35.23
CA SER A 590 33.83 27.51 -33.96
C SER A 590 33.60 28.45 -32.76
N ASP A 591 33.16 27.88 -31.65
CA ASP A 591 33.91 27.79 -30.39
C ASP A 591 33.44 26.55 -29.62
#